data_AF-A0A1X7K2C2-F1
#
_entry.id   AF-A0A1X7K2C2-F1
#
_cell.length_a   1.000
_cell.length_b   1.000
_cell.length_c   1.000
_cell.angle_alpha   90.00
_cell.angle_beta   90.00
_cell.angle_gamma   90.00
#
_symmetry.space_group_name_H-M   'P 1'
#
loop_
_entity.id
_entity.type
_entity.pdbx_description
1 polymer ?
#
loop_
_entity_poly.entity_id
_entity_poly.type
_entity_poly.pdbx_seq_one_letter_code
_entity_poly.pdbx_strand_id
1 'polypeptide(L)'
;MQKEEFRTWLEEKGFNGSVARSRVGNCATVCNYEGDLDRIYQQDQLNDLLNRLNYTTEDERQNSPCRHRVPINGNKRTGSATLKTAVKLYKAFLENQPYLVNAQGRVANQIARSDWPRWETPSDEEALLMAKAMTKYMKFLSPEIVARIVEDNINKKDFFIQKLAEKNIDPELYLWDGSACCFPGIRRYKGSQEIAAFRGHAEINQYEDALDVDDNDYPKQIWSFLFTGRQFNKKGPPNYSLAHLIDHKKDNNRMENEFIFSEEHPFEKPFYGLYTCASNAVYTPESIIRLTDFNTKVRNMLFHKVYSLYKDYCNIIPDYISLSEIEDHEWNIENFEWAAPVGSMDNINAFLEFRYLRIEQL
;
A
#
# COMPACT_ATOMS: atom_id res chain seq x y z
N MET A 1 -30.91 8.71 -23.39
CA MET A 1 -29.70 9.30 -22.77
C MET A 1 -28.61 9.45 -23.82
N GLN A 2 -28.03 10.64 -23.92
CA GLN A 2 -26.92 11.06 -24.80
C GLN A 2 -25.58 10.54 -24.25
N LYS A 3 -25.27 9.27 -24.53
CA LYS A 3 -24.16 8.55 -23.87
C LYS A 3 -22.78 9.09 -24.24
N GLU A 4 -22.53 9.28 -25.53
CA GLU A 4 -21.22 9.67 -26.03
C GLU A 4 -20.96 11.16 -25.75
N GLU A 5 -21.98 12.01 -25.91
CA GLU A 5 -21.91 13.44 -25.62
C GLU A 5 -21.65 13.68 -24.13
N PHE A 6 -22.31 12.93 -23.25
CA PHE A 6 -22.07 13.00 -21.81
C PHE A 6 -20.65 12.53 -21.45
N ARG A 7 -20.15 11.50 -22.13
CA ARG A 7 -18.78 11.02 -21.91
C ARG A 7 -17.75 12.08 -22.30
N THR A 8 -17.87 12.63 -23.50
CA THR A 8 -16.99 13.70 -24.00
C THR A 8 -17.03 14.89 -23.05
N TRP A 9 -18.23 15.30 -22.62
CA TRP A 9 -18.39 16.39 -21.65
C TRP A 9 -17.69 16.10 -20.30
N LEU A 10 -17.73 14.87 -19.79
CA LEU A 10 -16.98 14.50 -18.57
C LEU A 10 -15.46 14.59 -18.79
N GLU A 11 -14.96 14.12 -19.92
CA GLU A 11 -13.52 14.17 -20.25
C GLU A 11 -13.05 15.63 -20.40
N GLU A 12 -13.83 16.50 -21.07
CA GLU A 12 -13.57 17.94 -21.20
C GLU A 12 -13.55 18.66 -19.84
N LYS A 13 -14.36 18.22 -18.88
CA LYS A 13 -14.32 18.78 -17.53
C LYS A 13 -13.08 18.34 -16.74
N GLY A 14 -12.36 17.30 -17.16
CA GLY A 14 -11.13 16.83 -16.52
C GLY A 14 -11.29 15.53 -15.72
N PHE A 15 -12.35 14.76 -15.96
CA PHE A 15 -12.45 13.41 -15.40
C PHE A 15 -11.53 12.44 -16.15
N ASN A 16 -10.86 11.54 -15.41
CA ASN A 16 -10.13 10.43 -16.00
C ASN A 16 -11.08 9.53 -16.83
N GLY A 17 -10.64 9.05 -18.00
CA GLY A 17 -11.46 8.25 -18.91
C GLY A 17 -12.03 6.95 -18.31
N SER A 18 -11.41 6.37 -17.28
CA SER A 18 -11.99 5.26 -16.51
C SER A 18 -13.19 5.69 -15.66
N VAL A 19 -13.10 6.86 -15.01
CA VAL A 19 -14.16 7.45 -14.20
C VAL A 19 -15.33 7.89 -15.09
N ALA A 20 -15.04 8.50 -16.24
CA ALA A 20 -16.06 8.89 -17.22
C ALA A 20 -16.87 7.68 -17.69
N ARG A 21 -16.20 6.60 -18.11
CA ARG A 21 -16.85 5.32 -18.49
C ARG A 21 -17.70 4.75 -17.35
N SER A 22 -17.21 4.76 -16.12
CA SER A 22 -17.98 4.29 -14.96
C SER A 22 -19.25 5.12 -14.72
N ARG A 23 -19.19 6.45 -14.85
CA ARG A 23 -20.38 7.33 -14.70
C ARG A 23 -21.40 7.11 -15.81
N VAL A 24 -20.96 6.97 -17.05
CA VAL A 24 -21.83 6.59 -18.17
C VAL A 24 -22.49 5.24 -17.92
N GLY A 25 -21.74 4.23 -17.46
CA GLY A 25 -22.28 2.90 -17.13
C GLY A 25 -23.32 2.93 -16.00
N ASN A 26 -23.09 3.74 -14.95
CA ASN A 26 -24.05 3.94 -13.87
C ASN A 26 -25.35 4.58 -14.38
N CYS A 27 -25.26 5.63 -15.20
CA CYS A 27 -26.44 6.25 -15.82
C CYS A 27 -27.19 5.27 -16.75
N ALA A 28 -26.46 4.47 -17.53
CA ALA A 28 -27.05 3.44 -18.37
C ALA A 28 -27.79 2.38 -17.54
N THR A 29 -27.24 2.00 -16.38
CA THR A 29 -27.91 1.11 -15.43
C THR A 29 -29.20 1.73 -14.93
N VAL A 30 -29.18 2.99 -14.52
CA VAL A 30 -30.41 3.71 -14.11
C VAL A 30 -31.44 3.72 -15.25
N CYS A 31 -31.03 4.02 -16.49
CA CYS A 31 -31.93 3.99 -17.65
C CYS A 31 -32.65 2.65 -17.81
N ASN A 32 -31.96 1.54 -17.56
CA ASN A 32 -32.53 0.20 -17.73
C ASN A 32 -33.67 -0.11 -16.73
N TYR A 33 -33.68 0.51 -15.55
CA TYR A 33 -34.67 0.22 -14.50
C TYR A 33 -35.66 1.35 -14.25
N GLU A 34 -35.26 2.59 -14.51
CA GLU A 34 -36.00 3.81 -14.17
C GLU A 34 -36.56 4.53 -15.40
N GLY A 35 -36.10 4.17 -16.60
CA GLY A 35 -36.49 4.81 -17.85
C GLY A 35 -35.44 5.81 -18.36
N ASP A 36 -35.63 6.27 -19.61
CA ASP A 36 -34.65 7.13 -20.28
C ASP A 36 -34.48 8.48 -19.57
N LEU A 37 -33.24 8.79 -19.14
CA LEU A 37 -32.92 10.01 -18.41
C LEU A 37 -33.23 11.30 -19.18
N ASP A 38 -33.16 11.32 -20.52
CA ASP A 38 -33.52 12.52 -21.29
C ASP A 38 -35.02 12.81 -21.17
N ARG A 39 -35.84 11.75 -21.21
CA ARG A 39 -37.30 11.87 -21.06
C ARG A 39 -37.68 12.26 -19.65
N ILE A 40 -37.05 11.66 -18.65
CA ILE A 40 -37.31 12.00 -17.24
C ILE A 40 -36.90 13.45 -16.97
N TYR A 41 -35.75 13.90 -17.50
CA TYR A 41 -35.35 15.30 -17.39
C TYR A 41 -36.36 16.27 -18.00
N GLN A 42 -36.94 15.95 -19.16
CA GLN A 42 -37.99 16.78 -19.77
C GLN A 42 -39.28 16.83 -18.93
N GLN A 43 -39.55 15.80 -18.12
CA GLN A 43 -40.76 15.73 -17.29
C GLN A 43 -40.63 16.54 -16.00
N ASP A 44 -39.55 16.34 -15.25
CA ASP A 44 -39.42 16.89 -13.89
C ASP A 44 -37.99 17.34 -13.53
N GLN A 45 -37.12 17.45 -14.54
CA GLN A 45 -35.69 17.74 -14.36
C GLN A 45 -34.97 16.72 -13.45
N LEU A 46 -35.37 15.44 -13.53
CA LEU A 46 -34.81 14.31 -12.76
C LEU A 46 -35.05 14.38 -11.24
N ASN A 47 -35.93 15.28 -10.77
CA ASN A 47 -36.07 15.56 -9.34
C ASN A 47 -36.67 14.38 -8.56
N ASP A 48 -37.73 13.75 -9.07
CA ASP A 48 -38.34 12.55 -8.45
C ASP A 48 -37.33 11.40 -8.40
N LEU A 49 -36.65 11.13 -9.52
CA LEU A 49 -35.64 10.07 -9.58
C LEU A 49 -34.51 10.33 -8.58
N LEU A 50 -34.01 11.57 -8.48
CA LEU A 50 -32.97 11.92 -7.50
C LEU A 50 -33.46 11.77 -6.05
N ASN A 51 -34.74 12.01 -5.78
CA ASN A 51 -35.35 11.77 -4.48
C ASN A 51 -35.48 10.27 -4.18
N ARG A 52 -35.84 9.44 -5.15
CA ARG A 52 -35.92 7.98 -4.99
C ARG A 52 -34.55 7.32 -4.86
N LEU A 53 -33.52 7.89 -5.48
CA LEU A 53 -32.11 7.50 -5.29
C LEU A 53 -31.52 7.98 -3.96
N ASN A 54 -32.25 8.78 -3.17
CA ASN A 54 -31.81 9.22 -1.85
C ASN A 54 -32.10 8.14 -0.80
N TYR A 55 -31.06 7.42 -0.40
CA TYR A 55 -31.11 6.43 0.68
C TYR A 55 -30.24 6.91 1.85
N THR A 56 -30.86 7.15 3.00
CA THR A 56 -30.22 7.80 4.15
C THR A 56 -29.59 6.80 5.12
N THR A 57 -28.79 7.30 6.06
CA THR A 57 -28.26 6.49 7.17
C THR A 57 -29.37 5.93 8.05
N GLU A 58 -30.48 6.65 8.19
CA GLU A 58 -31.63 6.16 8.95
C GLU A 58 -32.36 5.03 8.21
N ASP A 59 -32.53 5.16 6.88
CA ASP A 59 -33.07 4.07 6.07
C ASP A 59 -32.21 2.79 6.19
N GLU A 60 -30.88 2.92 6.26
CA GLU A 60 -29.95 1.80 6.49
C GLU A 60 -30.12 1.18 7.88
N ARG A 61 -30.21 2.02 8.93
CA ARG A 61 -30.40 1.57 10.33
C ARG A 61 -31.71 0.81 10.52
N GLN A 62 -32.77 1.25 9.82
CA GLN A 62 -34.09 0.61 9.85
C GLN A 62 -34.23 -0.53 8.83
N ASN A 63 -33.18 -0.83 8.06
CA ASN A 63 -33.18 -1.79 6.95
C ASN A 63 -34.33 -1.57 5.94
N SER A 64 -34.69 -0.31 5.70
CA SER A 64 -35.76 0.09 4.79
C SER A 64 -35.47 -0.38 3.35
N PRO A 65 -36.49 -0.70 2.54
CA PRO A 65 -36.31 -0.97 1.12
C PRO A 65 -35.86 0.29 0.36
N CYS A 66 -35.10 0.11 -0.71
CA CYS A 66 -34.76 1.20 -1.62
C CYS A 66 -36.03 1.71 -2.32
N ARG A 67 -36.11 3.02 -2.56
CA ARG A 67 -37.27 3.66 -3.24
C ARG A 67 -37.14 3.64 -4.77
N HIS A 68 -35.98 3.22 -5.27
CA HIS A 68 -35.70 3.00 -6.69
C HIS A 68 -35.75 1.50 -7.03
N ARG A 69 -35.94 1.18 -8.31
CA ARG A 69 -36.07 -0.17 -8.87
C ARG A 69 -34.71 -0.79 -9.24
N VAL A 70 -33.64 0.00 -9.27
CA VAL A 70 -32.29 -0.52 -9.58
C VAL A 70 -31.84 -1.51 -8.49
N PRO A 71 -31.51 -2.77 -8.83
CA PRO A 71 -30.97 -3.73 -7.87
C PRO A 71 -29.54 -3.34 -7.47
N ILE A 72 -29.24 -3.38 -6.16
CA ILE A 72 -27.91 -3.10 -5.62
C ILE A 72 -27.37 -4.38 -4.98
N ASN A 73 -26.32 -4.94 -5.56
CA ASN A 73 -25.55 -6.02 -4.95
C ASN A 73 -24.54 -5.41 -3.97
N GLY A 74 -24.78 -5.59 -2.66
CA GLY A 74 -23.94 -5.05 -1.59
C GLY A 74 -24.65 -3.99 -0.75
N ASN A 75 -23.90 -2.98 -0.28
CA ASN A 75 -24.44 -1.96 0.60
C ASN A 75 -25.39 -1.00 -0.16
N LYS A 76 -26.68 -1.04 0.21
CA LYS A 76 -27.76 -0.22 -0.38
C LYS A 76 -27.44 1.27 -0.36
N ARG A 77 -26.94 1.80 0.78
CA ARG A 77 -26.64 3.22 0.93
C ARG A 77 -25.55 3.68 -0.03
N THR A 78 -24.44 2.95 -0.12
CA THR A 78 -23.34 3.30 -1.03
C THR A 78 -23.70 3.10 -2.50
N GLY A 79 -24.50 2.07 -2.81
CA GLY A 79 -25.00 1.83 -4.16
C GLY A 79 -25.93 2.94 -4.63
N SER A 80 -26.94 3.30 -3.84
CA SER A 80 -27.89 4.38 -4.18
C SER A 80 -27.18 5.73 -4.30
N ALA A 81 -26.20 6.02 -3.42
CA ALA A 81 -25.39 7.24 -3.49
C ALA A 81 -24.54 7.33 -4.77
N THR A 82 -24.02 6.19 -5.24
CA THR A 82 -23.23 6.12 -6.48
C THR A 82 -24.08 6.43 -7.71
N LEU A 83 -25.27 5.84 -7.79
CA LEU A 83 -26.24 6.09 -8.86
C LEU A 83 -26.73 7.54 -8.84
N LYS A 84 -27.07 8.06 -7.65
CA LYS A 84 -27.48 9.47 -7.45
C LYS A 84 -26.43 10.44 -7.98
N THR A 85 -25.15 10.19 -7.67
CA THR A 85 -24.03 11.01 -8.15
C THR A 85 -23.93 11.00 -9.68
N ALA A 86 -24.09 9.84 -10.32
CA ALA A 86 -24.07 9.74 -11.78
C ALA A 86 -25.23 10.52 -12.43
N VAL A 87 -26.45 10.38 -11.91
CA VAL A 87 -27.63 11.12 -12.41
C VAL A 87 -27.48 12.63 -12.20
N LYS A 88 -26.88 13.08 -11.09
CA LYS A 88 -26.57 14.51 -10.88
C LYS A 88 -25.59 15.06 -11.92
N LEU A 89 -24.54 14.30 -12.26
CA LEU A 89 -23.61 14.69 -13.31
C LEU A 89 -24.30 14.79 -14.66
N TYR A 90 -25.19 13.83 -14.96
CA TYR A 90 -25.98 13.85 -16.19
C TYR A 90 -26.92 15.06 -16.25
N LYS A 91 -27.58 15.40 -15.14
CA LYS A 91 -28.38 16.64 -15.01
C LYS A 91 -27.54 17.88 -15.31
N ALA A 92 -26.35 17.98 -14.71
CA ALA A 92 -25.44 19.12 -14.92
C ALA A 92 -24.97 19.24 -16.38
N PHE A 93 -24.77 18.10 -17.06
CA PHE A 93 -24.50 18.04 -18.50
C PHE A 93 -25.66 18.64 -19.31
N LEU A 94 -26.91 18.25 -19.02
CA LEU A 94 -28.09 18.77 -19.73
C LEU A 94 -28.35 20.27 -19.47
N GLU A 95 -28.00 20.76 -18.28
CA GLU A 95 -28.15 22.16 -17.89
C GLU A 95 -27.00 23.05 -18.39
N ASN A 96 -25.99 22.45 -19.05
CA ASN A 96 -24.73 23.09 -19.44
C ASN A 96 -24.10 23.91 -18.30
N GLN A 97 -24.27 23.45 -17.05
CA GLN A 97 -23.72 24.16 -15.91
C GLN A 97 -22.19 24.00 -15.88
N PRO A 98 -21.44 25.01 -15.39
CA PRO A 98 -20.05 24.83 -15.02
C PRO A 98 -19.98 23.85 -13.85
N TYR A 99 -19.98 22.56 -14.16
CA TYR A 99 -19.64 21.53 -13.21
C TYR A 99 -18.13 21.57 -13.04
N LEU A 100 -17.67 22.24 -11.99
CA LEU A 100 -16.28 22.10 -11.56
C LEU A 100 -16.08 20.62 -11.25
N VAL A 101 -15.13 19.98 -11.94
CA VAL A 101 -14.62 18.71 -11.45
C VAL A 101 -14.12 19.01 -10.06
N ASN A 102 -14.78 18.40 -9.09
CA ASN A 102 -14.17 18.20 -7.79
C ASN A 102 -12.97 17.24 -8.01
N ALA A 103 -11.88 17.74 -8.58
CA ALA A 103 -10.51 17.31 -8.27
C ALA A 103 -10.27 17.45 -6.74
N GLN A 104 -11.16 18.20 -6.10
CA GLN A 104 -11.48 18.25 -4.69
C GLN A 104 -12.12 16.96 -4.10
N GLY A 105 -12.37 15.88 -4.84
CA GLY A 105 -12.83 14.61 -4.23
C GLY A 105 -11.75 13.88 -3.41
N ARG A 106 -10.47 14.05 -3.79
CA ARG A 106 -9.32 13.64 -2.97
C ARG A 106 -8.71 14.81 -2.20
N VAL A 107 -8.73 16.03 -2.76
CA VAL A 107 -8.15 17.22 -2.10
C VAL A 107 -9.11 17.88 -1.10
N ALA A 108 -10.42 18.00 -1.37
CA ALA A 108 -11.38 18.54 -0.39
C ALA A 108 -11.91 17.52 0.62
N ASN A 109 -11.68 16.20 0.46
CA ASN A 109 -11.76 15.32 1.63
C ASN A 109 -10.58 15.48 2.59
N GLN A 110 -9.47 16.10 2.13
CA GLN A 110 -8.39 16.56 3.00
C GLN A 110 -8.64 17.99 3.52
N ILE A 111 -9.21 18.89 2.71
CA ILE A 111 -9.39 20.30 3.11
C ILE A 111 -10.72 20.54 3.85
N ALA A 112 -11.81 19.85 3.52
CA ALA A 112 -13.13 20.07 4.15
C ALA A 112 -13.40 19.24 5.41
N ARG A 113 -12.37 18.57 5.96
CA ARG A 113 -12.44 17.89 7.27
C ARG A 113 -11.74 18.65 8.39
N SER A 114 -11.38 19.90 8.18
CA SER A 114 -10.55 20.59 9.13
C SER A 114 -10.64 22.11 9.02
N ASP A 115 -11.60 22.70 9.73
CA ASP A 115 -11.39 23.99 10.40
C ASP A 115 -10.32 23.88 11.52
N TRP A 116 -9.56 22.78 11.58
CA TRP A 116 -8.45 22.65 12.51
C TRP A 116 -7.33 23.62 12.13
N PRO A 117 -6.69 24.23 13.14
CA PRO A 117 -5.50 25.01 12.93
C PRO A 117 -4.43 24.17 12.24
N ARG A 118 -3.70 24.80 11.32
CA ARG A 118 -2.42 24.27 10.87
C ARG A 118 -1.43 24.46 12.00
N TRP A 119 -0.95 23.36 12.58
CA TRP A 119 0.13 23.42 13.54
C TRP A 119 1.47 23.37 12.82
N GLU A 120 2.45 24.02 13.43
CA GLU A 120 3.84 23.91 13.01
C GLU A 120 4.29 22.45 13.07
N THR A 121 5.10 22.06 12.09
CA THR A 121 5.78 20.77 12.08
C THR A 121 7.23 20.96 12.52
N PRO A 122 7.86 19.94 13.13
CA PRO A 122 9.25 20.06 13.54
C PRO A 122 10.17 20.47 12.40
N SER A 123 11.16 21.32 12.69
CA SER A 123 12.23 21.66 11.76
C SER A 123 13.16 20.47 11.51
N ASP A 124 14.05 20.58 10.52
CA ASP A 124 15.09 19.58 10.29
C ASP A 124 16.02 19.40 11.49
N GLU A 125 16.35 20.48 12.19
CA GLU A 125 17.16 20.46 13.42
C GLU A 125 16.44 19.72 14.55
N GLU A 126 15.15 19.98 14.74
CA GLU A 126 14.33 19.27 15.73
C GLU A 126 14.18 17.79 15.38
N ALA A 127 14.01 17.47 14.09
CA ALA A 127 13.99 16.09 13.61
C ALA A 127 15.32 15.38 13.84
N LEU A 128 16.46 16.06 13.65
CA LEU A 128 17.79 15.53 13.93
C LEU A 128 17.95 15.20 15.43
N LEU A 129 17.48 16.09 16.32
CA LEU A 129 17.50 15.85 17.77
C LEU A 129 16.63 14.63 18.15
N MET A 130 15.44 14.52 17.58
CA MET A 130 14.57 13.36 17.78
C MET A 130 15.23 12.07 17.24
N ALA A 131 15.87 12.15 16.08
CA ALA A 131 16.62 11.05 15.48
C ALA A 131 17.77 10.58 16.40
N LYS A 132 18.58 11.50 16.92
CA LYS A 132 19.65 11.19 17.89
C LYS A 132 19.12 10.51 19.15
N ALA A 133 17.93 10.90 19.62
CA ALA A 133 17.33 10.27 20.79
C ALA A 133 16.80 8.84 20.52
N MET A 134 16.37 8.56 19.28
CA MET A 134 15.69 7.30 18.95
C MET A 134 16.63 6.15 18.55
N THR A 135 17.77 6.45 17.90
CA THR A 135 18.63 5.42 17.26
C THR A 135 19.16 4.38 18.26
N LYS A 136 19.41 4.77 19.51
CA LYS A 136 19.83 3.86 20.61
C LYS A 136 18.79 2.82 21.03
N TYR A 137 17.53 2.99 20.62
CA TYR A 137 16.46 2.06 20.90
C TYR A 137 16.08 1.20 19.70
N MET A 138 16.51 1.55 18.49
CA MET A 138 16.21 0.77 17.29
C MET A 138 16.91 -0.59 17.31
N LYS A 139 16.17 -1.65 16.99
CA LYS A 139 16.69 -3.02 17.01
C LYS A 139 16.77 -3.55 15.58
N PHE A 140 17.99 -3.68 15.07
CA PHE A 140 18.34 -4.32 13.81
C PHE A 140 18.70 -5.79 14.06
N LEU A 141 18.51 -6.66 13.08
CA LEU A 141 18.95 -8.06 13.17
C LEU A 141 20.48 -8.15 13.12
N SER A 142 21.04 -9.21 13.75
CA SER A 142 22.45 -9.53 13.60
C SER A 142 22.82 -9.72 12.11
N PRO A 143 23.96 -9.18 11.64
CA PRO A 143 24.44 -9.42 10.27
C PRO A 143 24.57 -10.91 9.91
N GLU A 144 24.94 -11.76 10.86
CA GLU A 144 25.06 -13.22 10.67
C GLU A 144 23.72 -13.87 10.29
N ILE A 145 22.62 -13.39 10.87
CA ILE A 145 21.27 -13.86 10.56
C ILE A 145 20.91 -13.47 9.12
N VAL A 146 21.20 -12.22 8.74
CA VAL A 146 20.95 -11.73 7.37
C VAL A 146 21.78 -12.53 6.37
N ALA A 147 23.08 -12.73 6.64
CA ALA A 147 23.97 -13.54 5.82
C ALA A 147 23.44 -14.96 5.62
N ARG A 148 22.93 -15.59 6.69
CA ARG A 148 22.38 -16.96 6.61
C ARG A 148 21.13 -17.06 5.73
N ILE A 149 20.31 -16.01 5.67
CA ILE A 149 19.15 -15.96 4.77
C ILE A 149 19.59 -15.80 3.33
N VAL A 150 20.58 -14.95 3.08
CA VAL A 150 21.16 -14.76 1.73
C VAL A 150 21.75 -16.07 1.23
N GLU A 151 22.51 -16.78 2.07
CA GLU A 151 23.05 -18.10 1.74
C GLU A 151 21.93 -19.11 1.42
N ASP A 152 20.86 -19.15 2.22
CA ASP A 152 19.72 -20.03 1.94
C ASP A 152 18.97 -19.63 0.66
N ASN A 153 18.84 -18.34 0.37
CA ASN A 153 18.26 -17.82 -0.88
C ASN A 153 19.08 -18.25 -2.10
N ILE A 154 20.42 -18.20 -2.01
CA ILE A 154 21.32 -18.67 -3.07
C ILE A 154 21.16 -20.18 -3.26
N ASN A 155 21.22 -20.95 -2.17
CA ASN A 155 21.14 -22.41 -2.22
C ASN A 155 19.79 -22.94 -2.74
N LYS A 156 18.70 -22.18 -2.52
CA LYS A 156 17.34 -22.56 -2.92
C LYS A 156 16.78 -21.67 -4.04
N LYS A 157 17.64 -20.96 -4.77
CA LYS A 157 17.24 -19.99 -5.80
C LYS A 157 16.31 -20.62 -6.84
N ASP A 158 16.70 -21.78 -7.37
CA ASP A 158 15.94 -22.49 -8.41
C ASP A 158 14.54 -22.90 -7.93
N PHE A 159 14.41 -23.35 -6.68
CA PHE A 159 13.12 -23.69 -6.08
C PHE A 159 12.18 -22.48 -6.05
N PHE A 160 12.66 -21.34 -5.55
CA PHE A 160 11.83 -20.14 -5.48
C PHE A 160 11.48 -19.59 -6.86
N ILE A 161 12.44 -19.56 -7.79
CA ILE A 161 12.20 -19.14 -9.18
C ILE A 161 11.13 -20.03 -9.83
N GLN A 162 11.25 -21.34 -9.69
CA GLN A 162 10.27 -22.28 -10.24
C GLN A 162 8.87 -22.03 -9.67
N LYS A 163 8.75 -21.88 -8.34
CA LYS A 163 7.47 -21.61 -7.67
C LYS A 163 6.81 -20.31 -8.16
N LEU A 164 7.58 -19.26 -8.38
CA LEU A 164 7.06 -17.99 -8.91
C LEU A 164 6.65 -18.14 -10.39
N ALA A 165 7.48 -18.83 -11.18
CA ALA A 165 7.21 -19.06 -12.61
C ALA A 165 5.94 -19.89 -12.85
N GLU A 166 5.61 -20.86 -11.99
CA GLU A 166 4.37 -21.64 -12.04
C GLU A 166 3.09 -20.78 -12.00
N LYS A 167 3.18 -19.56 -11.44
CA LYS A 167 2.10 -18.57 -11.39
C LYS A 167 2.33 -17.38 -12.32
N ASN A 168 3.30 -17.47 -13.23
CA ASN A 168 3.70 -16.39 -14.14
C ASN A 168 4.06 -15.09 -13.38
N ILE A 169 4.77 -15.24 -12.25
CA ILE A 169 5.29 -14.14 -11.45
C ILE A 169 6.76 -13.94 -11.81
N ASP A 170 7.15 -12.70 -12.07
CA ASP A 170 8.54 -12.33 -12.29
C ASP A 170 9.35 -12.51 -10.99
N PRO A 171 10.35 -13.41 -10.96
CA PRO A 171 11.16 -13.64 -9.78
C PRO A 171 11.99 -12.42 -9.33
N GLU A 172 12.36 -11.52 -10.25
CA GLU A 172 13.21 -10.36 -9.93
C GLU A 172 12.52 -9.36 -9.02
N LEU A 173 11.19 -9.36 -8.97
CA LEU A 173 10.40 -8.57 -8.02
C LEU A 173 10.66 -9.00 -6.56
N TYR A 174 11.13 -10.22 -6.33
CA TYR A 174 11.35 -10.79 -5.00
C TYR A 174 12.79 -11.15 -4.71
N LEU A 175 13.54 -11.56 -5.72
CA LEU A 175 14.86 -12.15 -5.62
C LEU A 175 15.80 -11.50 -6.62
N TRP A 176 16.69 -10.66 -6.11
CA TRP A 176 17.90 -10.21 -6.82
C TRP A 176 19.12 -10.84 -6.17
N ASP A 177 20.27 -10.72 -6.84
CA ASP A 177 21.52 -11.28 -6.34
C ASP A 177 21.87 -10.68 -4.97
N GLY A 178 22.21 -11.53 -4.00
CA GLY A 178 22.48 -11.11 -2.62
C GLY A 178 21.27 -10.64 -1.80
N SER A 179 20.03 -10.78 -2.28
CA SER A 179 18.83 -10.36 -1.55
C SER A 179 18.54 -11.20 -0.31
N ALA A 180 18.04 -10.56 0.76
CA ALA A 180 17.64 -11.23 2.02
C ALA A 180 16.10 -11.37 2.17
N CYS A 181 15.38 -11.56 1.06
CA CYS A 181 13.94 -11.81 1.07
C CYS A 181 13.64 -13.11 1.84
N CYS A 182 12.81 -13.03 2.89
CA CYS A 182 12.47 -14.23 3.68
C CYS A 182 11.45 -15.12 2.98
N PHE A 183 10.47 -14.53 2.28
CA PHE A 183 9.37 -15.24 1.64
C PHE A 183 9.12 -14.70 0.22
N PRO A 184 9.90 -15.16 -0.77
CA PRO A 184 9.66 -14.83 -2.17
C PRO A 184 8.24 -15.21 -2.61
N GLY A 185 7.53 -14.28 -3.25
CA GLY A 185 6.13 -14.45 -3.65
C GLY A 185 5.09 -13.95 -2.64
N ILE A 186 5.50 -13.52 -1.44
CA ILE A 186 4.58 -12.91 -0.47
C ILE A 186 4.75 -11.40 -0.50
N ARG A 187 3.66 -10.67 -0.78
CA ARG A 187 3.63 -9.21 -0.69
C ARG A 187 2.51 -8.71 0.20
N ARG A 188 2.54 -7.42 0.53
CA ARG A 188 1.39 -6.79 1.15
C ARG A 188 0.20 -6.74 0.19
N TYR A 189 -1.02 -6.93 0.70
CA TYR A 189 -2.23 -6.68 -0.09
C TYR A 189 -2.26 -5.22 -0.61
N LYS A 190 -2.96 -5.00 -1.72
CA LYS A 190 -3.19 -3.68 -2.32
C LYS A 190 -4.66 -3.46 -2.69
N GLY A 191 -5.13 -2.24 -2.46
CA GLY A 191 -6.51 -1.85 -2.78
C GLY A 191 -7.56 -2.54 -1.90
N SER A 192 -8.79 -2.03 -1.98
CA SER A 192 -9.90 -2.50 -1.14
C SER A 192 -10.34 -3.94 -1.44
N GLN A 193 -10.12 -4.43 -2.67
CA GLN A 193 -10.54 -5.77 -3.06
C GLN A 193 -9.67 -6.84 -2.42
N GLU A 194 -8.34 -6.72 -2.47
CA GLU A 194 -7.45 -7.67 -1.80
C GLU A 194 -7.60 -7.61 -0.28
N ILE A 195 -7.83 -6.43 0.30
CA ILE A 195 -8.15 -6.28 1.73
C ILE A 195 -9.42 -7.06 2.09
N ALA A 196 -10.47 -6.94 1.28
CA ALA A 196 -11.72 -7.68 1.51
C ALA A 196 -11.48 -9.19 1.40
N ALA A 197 -10.72 -9.64 0.40
CA ALA A 197 -10.41 -11.05 0.21
C ALA A 197 -9.57 -11.62 1.36
N PHE A 198 -8.52 -10.92 1.78
CA PHE A 198 -7.70 -11.29 2.93
C PHE A 198 -8.52 -11.41 4.24
N ARG A 199 -9.59 -10.62 4.37
CA ARG A 199 -10.53 -10.68 5.51
C ARG A 199 -11.67 -11.70 5.33
N GLY A 200 -11.66 -12.48 4.25
CA GLY A 200 -12.71 -13.47 3.95
C GLY A 200 -14.05 -12.87 3.52
N HIS A 201 -14.04 -11.64 3.00
CA HIS A 201 -15.23 -10.93 2.51
C HIS A 201 -15.36 -10.90 0.98
N ALA A 202 -14.37 -11.41 0.26
CA ALA A 202 -14.37 -11.52 -1.19
C ALA A 202 -13.53 -12.72 -1.63
N GLU A 203 -13.78 -13.22 -2.84
CA GLU A 203 -12.92 -14.20 -3.49
C GLU A 203 -12.02 -13.50 -4.51
N ILE A 204 -10.75 -13.91 -4.54
CA ILE A 204 -9.78 -13.52 -5.55
C ILE A 204 -9.13 -14.79 -6.06
N ASN A 205 -9.18 -14.98 -7.37
CA ASN A 205 -8.64 -16.18 -8.01
C ASN A 205 -7.11 -16.16 -8.08
N GLN A 206 -6.52 -14.97 -8.21
CA GLN A 206 -5.08 -14.79 -8.32
C GLN A 206 -4.69 -13.40 -7.85
N TYR A 207 -3.58 -13.30 -7.12
CA TYR A 207 -2.95 -12.05 -6.77
C TYR A 207 -1.95 -11.64 -7.86
N GLU A 208 -2.01 -10.37 -8.28
CA GLU A 208 -1.03 -9.84 -9.23
C GLU A 208 0.37 -9.88 -8.61
N ASP A 209 1.33 -10.43 -9.34
CA ASP A 209 2.74 -10.55 -8.94
C ASP A 209 2.96 -11.22 -7.57
N ALA A 210 2.08 -12.13 -7.11
CA ALA A 210 2.22 -12.76 -5.79
C ALA A 210 1.59 -14.16 -5.70
N LEU A 211 2.21 -15.03 -4.91
CA LEU A 211 1.67 -16.33 -4.51
C LEU A 211 0.56 -16.15 -3.46
N ASP A 212 0.79 -15.24 -2.50
CA ASP A 212 -0.15 -14.92 -1.42
C ASP A 212 0.09 -13.49 -0.89
N VAL A 213 -0.84 -12.98 -0.10
CA VAL A 213 -0.80 -11.61 0.45
C VAL A 213 -0.90 -11.58 1.97
N ASP A 214 -0.38 -10.51 2.59
CA ASP A 214 -0.31 -10.36 4.05
C ASP A 214 -0.58 -8.94 4.57
N ASP A 215 -0.83 -8.83 5.89
CA ASP A 215 -0.96 -7.59 6.67
C ASP A 215 0.11 -7.44 7.76
N ASN A 216 1.36 -7.74 7.42
CA ASN A 216 2.56 -7.59 8.25
C ASN A 216 2.77 -8.70 9.30
N ASP A 217 2.33 -9.92 9.06
CA ASP A 217 2.75 -11.08 9.85
C ASP A 217 4.04 -11.70 9.31
N TYR A 218 4.15 -11.89 8.00
CA TYR A 218 5.30 -12.57 7.39
C TYR A 218 6.63 -11.87 7.70
N PRO A 219 6.74 -10.53 7.61
CA PRO A 219 7.97 -9.84 7.98
C PRO A 219 8.35 -10.05 9.46
N LYS A 220 7.40 -10.40 10.33
CA LYS A 220 7.63 -10.66 11.76
C LYS A 220 7.94 -12.12 12.08
N GLN A 221 7.75 -13.05 11.12
CA GLN A 221 8.00 -14.47 11.35
C GLN A 221 9.45 -14.70 11.73
N ILE A 222 10.40 -14.14 10.97
CA ILE A 222 11.82 -14.29 11.28
C ILE A 222 12.14 -13.81 12.71
N TRP A 223 11.67 -12.63 13.08
CA TRP A 223 11.85 -12.09 14.42
C TRP A 223 11.28 -13.04 15.49
N SER A 224 10.06 -13.54 15.29
CA SER A 224 9.44 -14.45 16.24
C SER A 224 10.27 -15.72 16.45
N PHE A 225 10.79 -16.32 15.38
CA PHE A 225 11.63 -17.50 15.49
C PHE A 225 12.95 -17.21 16.23
N LEU A 226 13.64 -16.12 15.87
CA LEU A 226 14.93 -15.79 16.47
C LEU A 226 14.86 -15.52 17.97
N PHE A 227 13.73 -14.99 18.46
CA PHE A 227 13.54 -14.68 19.88
C PHE A 227 12.78 -15.73 20.69
N THR A 228 11.89 -16.49 20.05
CA THR A 228 10.97 -17.40 20.77
C THR A 228 11.00 -18.85 20.28
N GLY A 229 11.67 -19.12 19.15
CA GLY A 229 11.68 -20.42 18.48
C GLY A 229 10.33 -20.81 17.88
N ARG A 230 9.38 -19.87 17.75
CA ARG A 230 8.00 -20.13 17.32
C ARG A 230 7.54 -19.14 16.26
N GLN A 231 6.54 -19.55 15.49
CA GLN A 231 5.83 -18.68 14.55
C GLN A 231 5.20 -17.48 15.25
N PHE A 232 5.14 -16.36 14.53
CA PHE A 232 4.54 -15.12 15.01
C PHE A 232 3.04 -15.30 15.25
N ASN A 233 2.57 -14.95 16.45
CA ASN A 233 1.21 -15.17 16.91
C ASN A 233 0.43 -13.86 17.14
N LYS A 234 0.68 -12.85 16.31
CA LYS A 234 0.12 -11.48 16.42
C LYS A 234 0.62 -10.66 17.64
N LYS A 235 1.55 -11.19 18.44
CA LYS A 235 2.14 -10.47 19.58
C LYS A 235 3.64 -10.28 19.37
N GLY A 236 4.04 -9.01 19.21
CA GLY A 236 5.44 -8.62 19.13
C GLY A 236 6.01 -8.22 20.50
N PRO A 237 7.27 -7.73 20.53
CA PRO A 237 7.85 -7.15 21.73
C PRO A 237 7.00 -5.96 22.24
N PRO A 238 6.72 -5.86 23.56
CA PRO A 238 5.90 -4.79 24.10
C PRO A 238 6.47 -3.40 23.82
N ASN A 239 5.61 -2.45 23.43
CA ASN A 239 5.96 -1.05 23.11
C ASN A 239 6.87 -0.86 21.88
N TYR A 240 7.04 -1.90 21.07
CA TYR A 240 7.82 -1.86 19.85
C TYR A 240 6.98 -2.29 18.66
N SER A 241 7.16 -1.60 17.54
CA SER A 241 6.54 -1.94 16.27
C SER A 241 7.60 -2.16 15.20
N LEU A 242 7.31 -3.08 14.28
CA LEU A 242 8.17 -3.34 13.14
C LEU A 242 7.94 -2.25 12.09
N ALA A 243 9.01 -1.55 11.72
CA ALA A 243 9.03 -0.58 10.64
C ALA A 243 9.76 -1.17 9.43
N HIS A 244 9.17 -1.02 8.26
CA HIS A 244 9.88 -1.21 6.99
C HIS A 244 10.66 0.06 6.67
N LEU A 245 11.90 -0.10 6.23
CA LEU A 245 12.74 1.03 5.93
C LEU A 245 12.46 1.51 4.50
N ILE A 246 12.68 0.63 3.53
CA ILE A 246 12.45 0.88 2.11
C ILE A 246 11.00 0.51 1.82
N ASP A 247 10.33 1.39 1.07
CA ASP A 247 8.96 1.13 0.68
C ASP A 247 8.86 -0.10 -0.23
N HIS A 248 7.76 -0.82 -0.10
CA HIS A 248 7.47 -2.03 -0.88
C HIS A 248 6.07 -1.92 -1.51
N LYS A 249 5.44 -0.75 -1.41
CA LYS A 249 4.10 -0.47 -1.92
C LYS A 249 4.19 0.39 -3.16
N LYS A 250 3.22 0.18 -4.06
CA LYS A 250 3.01 1.02 -5.24
C LYS A 250 2.42 2.38 -4.89
N ASP A 251 1.65 2.48 -3.80
CA ASP A 251 0.99 3.72 -3.40
C ASP A 251 1.98 4.70 -2.75
N ASN A 252 1.92 5.98 -3.15
CA ASN A 252 2.78 7.11 -2.76
C ASN A 252 4.17 7.20 -3.41
N ASN A 253 4.53 6.31 -4.35
CA ASN A 253 5.74 6.39 -5.19
C ASN A 253 7.06 6.70 -4.43
N ARG A 254 7.19 6.31 -3.15
CA ARG A 254 8.36 6.73 -2.35
C ARG A 254 9.67 6.16 -2.90
N MET A 255 9.66 4.91 -3.35
CA MET A 255 10.83 4.26 -3.95
C MET A 255 11.30 5.00 -5.22
N GLU A 256 10.39 5.44 -6.08
CA GLU A 256 10.70 6.23 -7.29
C GLU A 256 11.40 7.56 -6.95
N ASN A 257 11.08 8.15 -5.79
CA ASN A 257 11.61 9.46 -5.39
C ASN A 257 12.87 9.39 -4.51
N GLU A 258 13.09 8.27 -3.80
CA GLU A 258 14.18 8.14 -2.81
C GLU A 258 15.42 7.43 -3.36
N PHE A 259 15.31 6.80 -4.52
CA PHE A 259 16.38 6.03 -5.15
C PHE A 259 16.68 6.53 -6.55
N ILE A 260 17.93 6.33 -6.97
CA ILE A 260 18.40 6.65 -8.30
C ILE A 260 18.43 5.36 -9.11
N PHE A 261 17.67 5.33 -10.20
CA PHE A 261 17.58 4.21 -11.13
C PHE A 261 18.49 4.47 -12.33
N SER A 262 19.17 3.42 -12.81
CA SER A 262 19.94 3.51 -14.06
C SER A 262 19.03 3.81 -15.27
N GLU A 263 19.55 4.48 -16.29
CA GLU A 263 18.79 4.81 -17.52
C GLU A 263 18.24 3.55 -18.22
N GLU A 264 18.96 2.43 -18.12
CA GLU A 264 18.59 1.14 -18.72
C GLU A 264 17.49 0.42 -17.92
N HIS A 265 17.29 0.77 -16.64
CA HIS A 265 16.35 0.10 -15.73
C HIS A 265 15.49 1.13 -14.97
N PRO A 266 14.56 1.83 -15.66
CA PRO A 266 13.68 2.78 -15.01
C PRO A 266 12.73 2.08 -14.01
N PHE A 267 12.23 2.84 -13.04
CA PHE A 267 11.27 2.30 -12.08
C PHE A 267 9.94 1.93 -12.75
N GLU A 268 9.61 0.63 -12.75
CA GLU A 268 8.31 0.14 -13.26
C GLU A 268 7.39 -0.36 -12.15
N LYS A 269 7.96 -1.10 -11.18
CA LYS A 269 7.26 -1.75 -10.09
C LYS A 269 8.11 -1.74 -8.82
N PRO A 270 7.49 -1.76 -7.63
CA PRO A 270 8.23 -1.94 -6.39
C PRO A 270 8.82 -3.35 -6.29
N PHE A 271 9.99 -3.47 -5.65
CA PHE A 271 10.55 -4.76 -5.27
C PHE A 271 9.78 -5.34 -4.09
N TYR A 272 8.80 -6.19 -4.38
CA TYR A 272 7.99 -6.85 -3.37
C TYR A 272 8.81 -7.70 -2.40
N GLY A 273 9.98 -8.19 -2.79
CA GLY A 273 10.91 -8.90 -1.91
C GLY A 273 11.32 -8.11 -0.67
N LEU A 274 11.37 -6.77 -0.77
CA LEU A 274 11.66 -5.87 0.35
C LEU A 274 10.61 -5.93 1.46
N TYR A 275 9.40 -6.42 1.16
CA TYR A 275 8.35 -6.56 2.15
C TYR A 275 8.72 -7.55 3.26
N THR A 276 9.26 -8.71 2.90
CA THR A 276 9.67 -9.74 3.85
C THR A 276 11.19 -9.81 4.01
N CYS A 277 11.92 -8.81 3.50
CA CYS A 277 13.38 -8.79 3.54
C CYS A 277 13.90 -8.53 4.96
N ALA A 278 14.77 -9.42 5.44
CA ALA A 278 15.31 -9.34 6.80
C ALA A 278 16.20 -8.11 7.01
N SER A 279 16.87 -7.63 5.96
CA SER A 279 17.66 -6.40 6.01
C SER A 279 16.80 -5.13 5.90
N ASN A 280 15.53 -5.23 5.47
CA ASN A 280 14.65 -4.08 5.26
C ASN A 280 13.68 -3.80 6.43
N ALA A 281 13.94 -4.35 7.61
CA ALA A 281 13.04 -4.20 8.75
C ALA A 281 13.81 -3.92 10.05
N VAL A 282 13.21 -3.09 10.89
CA VAL A 282 13.76 -2.71 12.19
C VAL A 282 12.63 -2.63 13.21
N TYR A 283 12.88 -3.04 14.45
CA TYR A 283 11.96 -2.76 15.55
C TYR A 283 12.26 -1.39 16.15
N THR A 284 11.25 -0.53 16.19
CA THR A 284 11.32 0.81 16.77
C THR A 284 10.29 0.97 17.89
N PRO A 285 10.56 1.80 18.92
CA PRO A 285 9.54 2.14 19.89
C PRO A 285 8.28 2.71 19.23
N GLU A 286 7.10 2.29 19.68
CA GLU A 286 5.82 2.71 19.08
C GLU A 286 5.61 4.23 19.12
N SER A 287 6.15 4.91 20.12
CA SER A 287 6.05 6.36 20.28
C SER A 287 6.75 7.15 19.18
N ILE A 288 7.66 6.53 18.42
CA ILE A 288 8.52 7.22 17.45
C ILE A 288 8.50 6.59 16.05
N ILE A 289 7.78 5.47 15.85
CA ILE A 289 7.69 4.79 14.55
C ILE A 289 7.23 5.72 13.42
N ARG A 290 6.35 6.68 13.73
CA ARG A 290 5.83 7.61 12.71
C ARG A 290 6.91 8.55 12.17
N LEU A 291 7.98 8.80 12.92
CA LEU A 291 9.05 9.68 12.46
C LEU A 291 9.75 9.10 11.22
N THR A 292 9.86 7.76 11.13
CA THR A 292 10.44 7.09 9.96
C THR A 292 9.53 7.18 8.73
N ASP A 293 8.21 7.22 8.92
CA ASP A 293 7.27 7.29 7.81
C ASP A 293 7.23 8.67 7.12
N PHE A 294 7.53 9.75 7.85
CA PHE A 294 7.29 11.12 7.39
C PHE A 294 8.54 12.00 7.21
N ASN A 295 9.72 11.56 7.65
CA ASN A 295 10.95 12.34 7.48
C ASN A 295 11.97 11.64 6.56
N THR A 296 12.22 12.23 5.39
CA THR A 296 13.13 11.68 4.36
C THR A 296 14.59 11.63 4.82
N LYS A 297 15.06 12.62 5.59
CA LYS A 297 16.44 12.62 6.14
C LYS A 297 16.64 11.48 7.14
N VAL A 298 15.64 11.23 7.99
CA VAL A 298 15.64 10.07 8.91
C VAL A 298 15.69 8.75 8.13
N ARG A 299 14.88 8.60 7.07
CA ARG A 299 14.91 7.39 6.24
C ARG A 299 16.24 7.19 5.53
N ASN A 300 16.76 8.23 4.89
CA ASN A 300 18.05 8.17 4.22
C ASN A 300 19.15 7.75 5.22
N MET A 301 19.21 8.39 6.39
CA MET A 301 20.14 8.01 7.46
C MET A 301 19.96 6.54 7.91
N LEU A 302 18.73 6.03 8.02
CA LEU A 302 18.47 4.63 8.32
C LEU A 302 18.91 3.68 7.20
N PHE A 303 18.79 4.08 5.93
CA PHE A 303 19.31 3.29 4.81
C PHE A 303 20.82 3.17 4.85
N HIS A 304 21.52 4.28 5.08
CA HIS A 304 22.97 4.24 5.28
C HIS A 304 23.36 3.39 6.48
N LYS A 305 22.55 3.39 7.56
CA LYS A 305 22.78 2.50 8.70
C LYS A 305 22.66 1.03 8.29
N VAL A 306 21.60 0.65 7.58
CA VAL A 306 21.41 -0.72 7.11
C VAL A 306 22.52 -1.13 6.16
N TYR A 307 22.90 -0.25 5.23
CA TYR A 307 24.02 -0.47 4.32
C TYR A 307 25.32 -0.71 5.08
N SER A 308 25.62 0.11 6.09
CA SER A 308 26.80 -0.07 6.95
C SER A 308 26.82 -1.41 7.69
N LEU A 309 25.65 -1.95 8.06
CA LEU A 309 25.54 -3.20 8.80
C LEU A 309 25.64 -4.44 7.90
N TYR A 310 25.09 -4.37 6.69
CA TYR A 310 24.82 -5.57 5.89
C TYR A 310 25.51 -5.62 4.52
N LYS A 311 26.14 -4.55 4.03
CA LYS A 311 26.75 -4.50 2.69
C LYS A 311 27.71 -5.66 2.38
N ASP A 312 28.38 -6.21 3.38
CA ASP A 312 29.34 -7.31 3.20
C ASP A 312 28.65 -8.68 3.11
N TYR A 313 27.34 -8.74 3.38
CA TYR A 313 26.56 -9.98 3.47
C TYR A 313 25.33 -10.01 2.57
N CYS A 314 24.81 -8.84 2.17
CA CYS A 314 23.53 -8.69 1.50
C CYS A 314 23.53 -7.46 0.60
N ASN A 315 23.01 -7.64 -0.62
CA ASN A 315 22.58 -6.54 -1.46
C ASN A 315 21.16 -6.16 -1.04
N ILE A 316 21.03 -5.05 -0.32
CA ILE A 316 19.73 -4.58 0.21
C ILE A 316 18.78 -4.20 -0.93
N ILE A 317 19.34 -3.69 -2.02
CA ILE A 317 18.65 -3.31 -3.27
C ILE A 317 19.43 -3.92 -4.45
N PRO A 318 18.81 -4.07 -5.63
CA PRO A 318 19.51 -4.42 -6.86
C PRO A 318 20.67 -3.46 -7.19
N ASP A 319 21.67 -3.97 -7.90
CA ASP A 319 22.91 -3.27 -8.26
C ASP A 319 22.73 -2.09 -9.23
N TYR A 320 21.67 -2.11 -10.03
CA TYR A 320 21.28 -0.99 -10.91
C TYR A 320 20.56 0.16 -10.20
N ILE A 321 20.47 0.11 -8.87
CA ILE A 321 19.84 1.13 -8.02
C ILE A 321 20.86 1.64 -7.02
N SER A 322 20.94 2.97 -6.86
CA SER A 322 21.78 3.60 -5.85
C SER A 322 20.99 4.44 -4.87
N LEU A 323 21.54 4.55 -3.66
CA LEU A 323 21.07 5.45 -2.61
C LEU A 323 21.56 6.87 -2.90
N SER A 324 20.71 7.87 -2.65
CA SER A 324 21.15 9.26 -2.61
C SER A 324 22.17 9.48 -1.49
N GLU A 325 23.22 10.25 -1.78
CA GLU A 325 24.24 10.60 -0.80
C GLU A 325 23.66 11.46 0.34
N ILE A 326 24.28 11.37 1.52
CA ILE A 326 23.97 12.26 2.65
C ILE A 326 24.73 13.57 2.41
N GLU A 327 24.03 14.59 1.95
CA GLU A 327 24.61 15.93 1.71
C GLU A 327 24.95 16.65 3.03
N ASP A 328 24.14 16.45 4.06
CA ASP A 328 24.26 17.10 5.36
C ASP A 328 25.03 16.20 6.34
N HIS A 329 26.29 16.55 6.59
CA HIS A 329 27.19 15.77 7.43
C HIS A 329 26.68 15.53 8.85
N GLU A 330 25.75 16.34 9.38
CA GLU A 330 25.15 16.07 10.69
C GLU A 330 24.34 14.76 10.71
N TRP A 331 23.81 14.34 9.55
CA TRP A 331 23.03 13.12 9.37
C TRP A 331 23.88 11.87 9.11
N ASN A 332 25.20 12.00 9.07
CA ASN A 332 26.10 10.85 8.99
C ASN A 332 25.87 9.89 10.17
N ILE A 333 25.76 8.59 9.87
CA ILE A 333 25.41 7.57 10.86
C ILE A 333 26.40 7.47 12.04
N GLU A 334 27.64 7.95 11.86
CA GLU A 334 28.67 8.00 12.91
C GLU A 334 28.34 9.01 14.02
N ASN A 335 27.49 10.00 13.72
CA ASN A 335 27.04 11.02 14.68
C ASN A 335 25.88 10.54 15.58
N PHE A 336 25.45 9.28 15.43
CA PHE A 336 24.34 8.70 16.16
C PHE A 336 24.82 7.55 17.05
N GLU A 337 24.22 7.46 18.23
CA GLU A 337 24.38 6.28 19.09
C GLU A 337 23.39 5.20 18.63
N TRP A 338 23.89 3.99 18.37
CA TRP A 338 23.10 2.88 17.87
C TRP A 338 23.02 1.75 18.87
N ALA A 339 21.86 1.09 18.98
CA ALA A 339 21.79 -0.16 19.71
C ALA A 339 22.62 -1.25 19.00
N ALA A 340 23.17 -2.18 19.77
CA ALA A 340 23.73 -3.40 19.21
C ALA A 340 22.65 -4.18 18.43
N PRO A 341 23.01 -4.81 17.28
CA PRO A 341 22.14 -5.75 16.60
C PRO A 341 21.69 -6.91 17.51
N VAL A 342 20.55 -7.51 17.18
CA VAL A 342 19.88 -8.50 18.04
C VAL A 342 19.47 -9.76 17.27
N GLY A 343 19.07 -10.79 18.02
CA GLY A 343 18.67 -12.10 17.50
C GLY A 343 19.75 -13.16 17.72
N SER A 344 19.33 -14.42 17.82
CA SER A 344 20.23 -15.58 17.98
C SER A 344 20.12 -16.52 16.79
N MET A 345 21.22 -17.20 16.45
CA MET A 345 21.27 -18.23 15.43
C MET A 345 20.59 -19.54 15.85
N ASP A 346 20.28 -19.73 17.13
CA ASP A 346 19.77 -21.00 17.69
C ASP A 346 18.54 -21.55 16.93
N ASN A 347 17.66 -20.65 16.47
CA ASN A 347 16.40 -21.01 15.83
C ASN A 347 16.37 -20.72 14.31
N ILE A 348 17.49 -20.34 13.69
CA ILE A 348 17.51 -19.97 12.28
C ILE A 348 17.11 -21.13 11.37
N ASN A 349 17.58 -22.35 11.66
CA ASN A 349 17.26 -23.52 10.84
C ASN A 349 15.77 -23.88 10.91
N ALA A 350 15.16 -23.76 12.10
CA ALA A 350 13.71 -23.95 12.26
C ALA A 350 12.90 -22.92 11.46
N PHE A 351 13.38 -21.67 11.40
CA PHE A 351 12.78 -20.64 10.55
C PHE A 351 12.94 -20.96 9.04
N LEU A 352 14.13 -21.38 8.61
CA LEU A 352 14.40 -21.73 7.20
C LEU A 352 13.61 -22.97 6.74
N GLU A 353 13.33 -23.91 7.63
CA GLU A 353 12.44 -25.03 7.35
C GLU A 353 10.98 -24.57 7.26
N PHE A 354 10.52 -23.77 8.23
CA PHE A 354 9.17 -23.20 8.22
C PHE A 354 8.89 -22.40 6.94
N ARG A 355 9.83 -21.53 6.52
CA ARG A 355 9.63 -20.71 5.32
C ARG A 355 9.53 -21.56 4.06
N TYR A 356 10.33 -22.63 3.96
CA TYR A 356 10.32 -23.53 2.81
C TYR A 356 8.97 -24.24 2.71
N LEU A 357 8.53 -24.90 3.80
CA LEU A 357 7.24 -25.58 3.85
C LEU A 357 6.06 -24.63 3.57
N ARG A 358 6.17 -23.37 4.02
CA ARG A 358 5.12 -22.38 3.78
C ARG A 358 5.02 -22.00 2.30
N ILE A 359 6.13 -21.76 1.62
CA ILE A 359 6.14 -21.46 0.18
C ILE A 359 5.76 -22.69 -0.64
N GLU A 360 6.15 -23.90 -0.21
CA GLU A 360 5.79 -25.14 -0.89
C GLU A 360 4.27 -25.38 -0.95
N GLN A 361 3.54 -24.94 0.08
CA GLN A 361 2.08 -25.05 0.19
C GLN A 361 1.29 -24.05 -0.67
N LEU A 362 1.96 -23.03 -1.21
CA LEU A 362 1.38 -22.03 -2.13
C LEU A 362 1.63 -22.45 -3.59
#